data_AF-A0A2E6D461-F1
#
_entry.id   AF-A0A2E6D461-F1
#
_cell.length_a   1.000
_cell.length_b   1.000
_cell.length_c   1.000
_cell.angle_alpha   90.00
_cell.angle_beta   90.00
_cell.angle_gamma   90.00
#
_symmetry.space_group_name_H-M   'P 1'
#
loop_
_entity.id
_entity.type
_entity.pdbx_description
1 polymer ?
#
loop_
_entity_poly.entity_id
_entity_poly.type
_entity_poly.pdbx_seq_one_letter_code
_entity_poly.pdbx_strand_id
1 'polypeptide(L)'
;MTTYPLIELLGDGISCELSTSVHQVAASFPFQIDFQPIDLSEANRRRDNGTLFDQAERAIREVGVAFKYPTATTEESPNRILRSRLQFAVIHRPISTIPGISTNFKRTIDIDVVRIATGGTYEDVGRRIGSDTAVSLRVIERGPARLAARFAFKLAQLRGTNVTSTSKYTIQQATDGLFEEAVGRIAKDYPGTPYRRELFDALLAGIIMHPDQYGVIVCPNEYGDFLSDSACGLIGSVGLGDSASYAYNALGDVTCAMFDPSGGTAPDIAGQNLANPTAALLAFANLLRHLGEVEAGRSLKNSIKAAIADGICTADIGGDLSTTEFTEEICDRLRRG
;
A
#
# COMPACT_ATOMS: atom_id res chain seq x y z
N MET A 1 25.40 0.34 16.41
CA MET A 1 24.10 -0.21 15.97
C MET A 1 23.37 0.95 15.33
N THR A 2 22.98 0.83 14.06
CA THR A 2 22.21 1.87 13.37
C THR A 2 20.82 1.96 14.00
N THR A 3 20.30 3.17 14.20
CA THR A 3 18.96 3.40 14.74
C THR A 3 18.17 4.24 13.75
N TYR A 4 16.99 3.76 13.38
CA TYR A 4 16.07 4.43 12.45
C TYR A 4 14.86 4.97 13.24
N PRO A 5 14.66 6.30 13.32
CA PRO A 5 13.43 6.85 13.89
C PRO A 5 12.25 6.51 12.99
N LEU A 6 11.12 6.12 13.59
CA LEU A 6 9.91 5.75 12.88
C LEU A 6 8.67 6.27 13.62
N ILE A 7 7.86 7.09 12.94
CA ILE A 7 6.55 7.47 13.49
C ILE A 7 5.62 6.28 13.38
N GLU A 8 5.09 5.81 14.52
CA GLU A 8 4.18 4.68 14.57
C GLU A 8 2.76 5.18 14.84
N LEU A 9 1.89 5.09 13.83
CA LEU A 9 0.49 5.49 13.96
C LEU A 9 -0.35 4.29 14.37
N LEU A 10 -0.58 4.15 15.67
CA LEU A 10 -1.47 3.13 16.24
C LEU A 10 -2.93 3.46 15.90
N GLY A 11 -3.80 2.47 15.98
CA GLY A 11 -5.19 2.62 15.61
C GLY A 11 -6.13 1.71 16.39
N ASP A 12 -7.10 1.15 15.70
CA ASP A 12 -8.25 0.48 16.29
C ASP A 12 -8.26 -1.02 15.98
N GLY A 13 -9.03 -1.78 16.77
CA GLY A 13 -9.24 -3.21 16.57
C GLY A 13 -7.94 -4.01 16.65
N ILE A 14 -7.59 -4.73 15.58
CA ILE A 14 -6.38 -5.57 15.52
C ILE A 14 -5.06 -4.79 15.52
N SER A 15 -5.09 -3.45 15.53
CA SER A 15 -3.88 -2.61 15.50
C SER A 15 -2.84 -2.99 16.56
N CYS A 16 -3.25 -3.34 17.78
CA CYS A 16 -2.32 -3.68 18.87
C CYS A 16 -1.60 -5.02 18.61
N GLU A 17 -2.31 -6.02 18.08
CA GLU A 17 -1.76 -7.32 17.72
C GLU A 17 -0.75 -7.19 16.58
N LEU A 18 -1.11 -6.41 15.55
CA LEU A 18 -0.23 -6.14 14.41
C LEU A 18 1.03 -5.36 14.83
N SER A 19 0.88 -4.36 15.71
CA SER A 19 2.02 -3.58 16.21
C SER A 19 2.98 -4.43 17.02
N THR A 20 2.45 -5.26 17.94
CA THR A 20 3.26 -6.20 18.70
C THR A 20 4.05 -7.14 17.78
N SER A 21 3.42 -7.67 16.73
CA SER A 21 4.06 -8.52 15.73
C SER A 21 5.22 -7.82 15.00
N VAL A 22 4.98 -6.59 14.52
CA VAL A 22 6.01 -5.78 13.83
C VAL A 22 7.18 -5.47 14.75
N HIS A 23 6.94 -5.09 16.01
CA HIS A 23 7.99 -4.83 17.00
C HIS A 23 8.85 -6.06 17.27
N GLN A 24 8.23 -7.23 17.41
CA GLN A 24 8.93 -8.50 17.65
C GLN A 24 9.81 -8.89 16.45
N VAL A 25 9.30 -8.73 15.23
CA VAL A 25 10.07 -8.97 14.00
C VAL A 25 11.20 -7.93 13.86
N ALA A 26 10.94 -6.66 14.15
CA ALA A 26 11.94 -5.60 14.11
C ALA A 26 13.15 -5.90 15.02
N ALA A 27 12.90 -6.46 16.21
CA ALA A 27 13.92 -6.86 17.16
C ALA A 27 14.82 -8.02 16.70
N SER A 28 14.44 -8.71 15.61
CA SER A 28 15.25 -9.81 15.04
C SER A 28 16.38 -9.31 14.11
N PHE A 29 16.44 -8.02 13.80
CA PHE A 29 17.45 -7.43 12.92
C PHE A 29 18.63 -6.82 13.68
N PRO A 30 19.82 -6.66 13.03
CA PRO A 30 21.02 -6.12 13.68
C PRO A 30 21.02 -4.58 13.85
N PHE A 31 19.87 -3.93 13.63
CA PHE A 31 19.66 -2.49 13.78
C PHE A 31 18.43 -2.23 14.64
N GLN A 32 18.29 -1.01 15.14
CA GLN A 32 17.15 -0.60 15.95
C GLN A 32 16.16 0.20 15.12
N ILE A 33 14.88 -0.07 15.31
CA ILE A 33 13.81 0.87 14.94
C ILE A 33 13.39 1.57 16.23
N ASP A 34 13.50 2.90 16.24
CA ASP A 34 13.00 3.75 17.33
C ASP A 34 11.57 4.14 17.02
N PHE A 35 10.62 3.33 17.50
CA PHE A 35 9.19 3.56 17.32
C PHE A 35 8.73 4.73 18.20
N GLN A 36 8.14 5.74 17.55
CA GLN A 36 7.60 6.94 18.19
C GLN A 36 6.07 6.91 18.03
N PRO A 37 5.34 6.35 19.00
CA PRO A 37 3.93 6.05 18.85
C PRO A 37 3.06 7.30 18.94
N ILE A 38 2.06 7.37 18.07
CA ILE A 38 0.95 8.31 18.09
C ILE A 38 -0.34 7.50 17.95
N ASP A 39 -1.17 7.52 18.99
CA ASP A 39 -2.43 6.77 19.02
C ASP A 39 -3.53 7.49 18.23
N LEU A 40 -3.85 7.01 17.03
CA LEU A 40 -4.94 7.52 16.19
C LEU A 40 -6.26 6.75 16.37
N SER A 41 -6.41 5.96 17.43
CA SER A 41 -7.66 5.28 17.75
C SER A 41 -8.82 6.26 17.80
N GLU A 42 -10.02 5.79 17.45
CA GLU A 42 -11.23 6.60 17.51
C GLU A 42 -11.47 7.17 18.91
N ALA A 43 -11.21 6.36 19.95
CA ALA A 43 -11.33 6.79 21.33
C ALA A 43 -10.39 7.97 21.66
N ASN A 44 -9.15 7.94 21.17
CA ASN A 44 -8.21 9.04 21.38
C ASN A 44 -8.57 10.27 20.55
N ARG A 45 -8.93 10.09 19.27
CA ARG A 45 -9.38 11.18 18.38
C ARG A 45 -10.59 11.93 18.93
N ARG A 46 -11.54 11.24 19.57
CA ARG A 46 -12.72 11.88 20.19
C ARG A 46 -12.40 12.66 21.45
N ARG A 47 -11.34 12.31 22.17
CA ARG A 47 -10.88 13.01 23.38
C ARG A 47 -9.96 14.18 23.04
N ASP A 48 -9.23 14.07 21.95
CA ASP A 48 -8.35 15.12 21.45
C ASP A 48 -9.18 16.27 20.85
N ASN A 49 -8.77 17.51 21.14
CA ASN A 49 -9.42 18.72 20.62
C ASN A 49 -8.95 19.06 19.18
N GLY A 50 -8.75 18.05 18.34
CA GLY A 50 -8.35 18.20 16.94
C GLY A 50 -6.87 18.45 16.67
N THR A 51 -5.99 18.30 17.66
CA THR A 51 -4.54 18.53 17.53
C THR A 51 -3.75 17.29 17.09
N LEU A 52 -4.33 16.10 17.22
CA LEU A 52 -3.64 14.83 17.04
C LEU A 52 -3.16 14.62 15.59
N PHE A 53 -3.96 15.05 14.61
CA PHE A 53 -3.54 15.03 13.21
C PHE A 53 -2.43 16.06 12.91
N ASP A 54 -2.40 17.20 13.61
CA ASP A 54 -1.31 18.18 13.48
C ASP A 54 0.00 17.63 14.06
N GLN A 55 -0.10 16.95 15.21
CA GLN A 55 1.02 16.26 15.84
C GLN A 55 1.58 15.16 14.92
N ALA A 56 0.70 14.31 14.38
CA ALA A 56 1.09 13.26 13.44
C ALA A 56 1.73 13.85 12.17
N GLU A 57 1.11 14.86 11.55
CA GLU A 57 1.68 15.49 10.36
C GLU A 57 3.08 16.07 10.63
N ARG A 58 3.24 16.83 11.72
CA ARG A 58 4.52 17.44 12.07
C ARG A 58 5.60 16.37 12.29
N ALA A 59 5.28 15.34 13.08
CA ALA A 59 6.22 14.27 13.40
C ALA A 59 6.65 13.51 12.14
N ILE A 60 5.72 13.22 11.23
CA ILE A 60 6.03 12.51 9.98
C ILE A 60 6.87 13.37 9.04
N ARG A 61 6.62 14.68 8.98
CA ARG A 61 7.43 15.60 8.18
C ARG A 61 8.85 15.76 8.72
N GLU A 62 9.02 15.69 10.03
CA GLU A 62 10.32 15.79 10.70
C GLU A 62 11.15 14.51 10.55
N VAL A 63 10.53 13.34 10.76
CA VAL A 63 11.19 12.03 10.68
C VAL A 63 11.30 11.52 9.24
N GLY A 64 10.34 11.86 8.38
CA GLY A 64 10.30 11.46 6.97
C GLY A 64 9.72 10.06 6.72
N VAL A 65 9.48 9.25 7.75
CA VAL A 65 8.92 7.89 7.60
C VAL A 65 7.90 7.58 8.69
N ALA A 66 6.82 6.91 8.29
CA ALA A 66 5.74 6.50 9.16
C ALA A 66 5.29 5.06 8.87
N PHE A 67 4.85 4.36 9.90
CA PHE A 67 4.17 3.08 9.80
C PHE A 67 2.79 3.20 10.45
N LYS A 68 1.73 2.90 9.71
CA LYS A 68 0.36 3.11 10.15
C LYS A 68 -0.41 1.80 10.21
N TYR A 69 -1.09 1.56 11.32
CA TYR A 69 -2.00 0.43 11.50
C TYR A 69 -3.47 0.79 11.15
N PRO A 70 -4.36 -0.21 11.06
CA PRO A 70 -5.78 0.03 10.76
C PRO A 70 -6.43 0.99 11.76
N THR A 71 -7.26 1.91 11.25
CA THR A 71 -8.00 2.89 12.05
C THR A 71 -9.46 2.91 11.61
N ALA A 72 -10.39 3.01 12.55
CA ALA A 72 -11.81 3.08 12.26
C ALA A 72 -12.14 4.39 11.52
N THR A 73 -12.94 4.27 10.46
CA THR A 73 -13.51 5.44 9.76
C THR A 73 -14.95 5.60 10.23
N THR A 74 -15.21 6.64 11.02
CA THR A 74 -16.57 6.98 11.49
C THR A 74 -17.03 8.29 10.88
N GLU A 75 -16.73 9.43 11.50
CA GLU A 75 -17.05 10.75 10.94
C GLU A 75 -16.01 11.18 9.90
N GLU A 76 -14.74 10.89 10.18
CA GLU A 76 -13.62 11.21 9.32
C GLU A 76 -12.73 9.99 9.11
N SER A 77 -12.14 9.87 7.92
CA SER A 77 -11.16 8.83 7.61
C SER A 77 -9.73 9.34 7.89
N PRO A 78 -9.00 8.77 8.87
CA PRO A 78 -7.60 9.13 9.11
C PRO A 78 -6.72 8.94 7.88
N ASN A 79 -6.98 7.90 7.08
CA ASN A 79 -6.26 7.63 5.84
C ASN A 79 -6.40 8.80 4.85
N ARG A 80 -7.63 9.32 4.68
CA ARG A 80 -7.89 10.47 3.79
C ARG A 80 -7.22 11.74 4.31
N ILE A 81 -7.36 12.01 5.62
CA ILE A 81 -6.82 13.22 6.25
C ILE A 81 -5.29 13.24 6.12
N LEU A 82 -4.61 12.17 6.51
CA LEU A 82 -3.15 12.10 6.46
C LEU A 82 -2.63 12.18 5.02
N ARG A 83 -3.29 11.51 4.06
CA ARG A 83 -2.92 11.59 2.63
C ARG A 83 -2.99 13.02 2.10
N SER A 84 -4.06 13.74 2.45
CA SER A 84 -4.23 15.14 2.05
C SER A 84 -3.21 16.05 2.74
N ARG A 85 -3.12 15.98 4.07
CA ARG A 85 -2.23 16.84 4.88
C ARG A 85 -0.76 16.67 4.52
N LEU A 86 -0.29 15.44 4.36
CA LEU A 86 1.09 15.14 3.97
C LEU A 86 1.36 15.32 2.48
N GLN A 87 0.32 15.60 1.68
CA GLN A 87 0.41 15.76 0.23
C GLN A 87 1.05 14.54 -0.44
N PHE A 88 0.63 13.34 -0.03
CA PHE A 88 1.05 12.13 -0.73
C PHE A 88 0.59 12.20 -2.18
N ALA A 89 1.51 11.93 -3.11
CA ALA A 89 1.27 12.03 -4.55
C ALA A 89 1.24 10.66 -5.24
N VAL A 90 1.88 9.64 -4.63
CA VAL A 90 1.98 8.28 -5.17
C VAL A 90 1.59 7.28 -4.10
N ILE A 91 0.75 6.31 -4.44
CA ILE A 91 0.51 5.10 -3.65
C ILE A 91 1.02 3.91 -4.46
N HIS A 92 1.80 3.05 -3.82
CA HIS A 92 2.33 1.81 -4.37
C HIS A 92 1.74 0.63 -3.60
N ARG A 93 1.21 -0.36 -4.32
CA ARG A 93 0.71 -1.63 -3.78
C ARG A 93 1.31 -2.80 -4.57
N PRO A 94 2.32 -3.50 -4.03
CA PRO A 94 2.82 -4.72 -4.63
C PRO A 94 1.85 -5.88 -4.37
N ILE A 95 1.62 -6.71 -5.38
CA ILE A 95 0.68 -7.83 -5.30
C ILE A 95 1.34 -9.04 -5.93
N SER A 96 1.57 -10.07 -5.12
CA SER A 96 2.19 -11.29 -5.61
C SER A 96 1.53 -12.51 -5.00
N THR A 97 1.23 -13.51 -5.83
CA THR A 97 0.76 -14.82 -5.36
C THR A 97 1.73 -15.39 -4.34
N ILE A 98 1.17 -15.88 -3.24
CA ILE A 98 1.89 -16.59 -2.19
C ILE A 98 1.48 -18.07 -2.29
N PRO A 99 2.41 -18.98 -2.62
CA PRO A 99 2.12 -20.41 -2.60
C PRO A 99 1.58 -20.83 -1.23
N GLY A 100 0.68 -21.82 -1.19
CA GLY A 100 0.02 -22.29 0.03
C GLY A 100 -1.36 -21.67 0.29
N ILE A 101 -1.63 -20.47 -0.24
CA ILE A 101 -2.94 -19.82 -0.07
C ILE A 101 -3.96 -20.40 -1.06
N SER A 102 -5.11 -20.82 -0.53
CA SER A 102 -6.20 -21.37 -1.35
C SER A 102 -6.87 -20.28 -2.19
N THR A 103 -6.98 -20.50 -3.50
CA THR A 103 -7.69 -19.61 -4.42
C THR A 103 -8.29 -20.39 -5.61
N ASN A 104 -9.39 -19.85 -6.15
CA ASN A 104 -10.00 -20.33 -7.39
C ASN A 104 -9.17 -19.92 -8.63
N PHE A 105 -8.32 -18.91 -8.52
CA PHE A 105 -7.41 -18.47 -9.57
C PHE A 105 -6.17 -19.36 -9.63
N LYS A 106 -5.82 -19.85 -10.82
CA LYS A 106 -4.75 -20.86 -10.99
C LYS A 106 -3.44 -20.33 -11.53
N ARG A 107 -3.42 -19.10 -12.04
CA ARG A 107 -2.20 -18.45 -12.52
C ARG A 107 -1.53 -17.67 -11.40
N THR A 108 -0.24 -17.39 -11.59
CA THR A 108 0.54 -16.54 -10.69
C THR A 108 0.36 -15.08 -11.10
N ILE A 109 0.20 -14.21 -10.11
CA ILE A 109 0.23 -12.75 -10.24
C ILE A 109 1.51 -12.28 -9.55
N ASP A 110 2.23 -11.37 -10.19
CA ASP A 110 3.35 -10.64 -9.58
C ASP A 110 3.44 -9.24 -10.20
N ILE A 111 2.59 -8.33 -9.72
CA ILE A 111 2.40 -7.00 -10.28
C ILE A 111 2.64 -5.92 -9.21
N ASP A 112 3.09 -4.74 -9.65
CA ASP A 112 3.05 -3.53 -8.83
C ASP A 112 1.98 -2.59 -9.35
N VAL A 113 1.02 -2.22 -8.49
CA VAL A 113 0.04 -1.18 -8.80
C VAL A 113 0.54 0.14 -8.23
N VAL A 114 0.81 1.10 -9.12
CA VAL A 114 1.21 2.47 -8.78
C VAL A 114 0.07 3.41 -9.15
N ARG A 115 -0.50 4.09 -8.18
CA ARG A 115 -1.61 5.02 -8.40
C ARG A 115 -1.30 6.42 -7.93
N ILE A 116 -1.86 7.43 -8.60
CA ILE A 116 -1.85 8.80 -8.07
C ILE A 116 -2.63 8.82 -6.75
N ALA A 117 -2.11 9.54 -5.76
CA ALA A 117 -2.71 9.58 -4.42
C ALA A 117 -3.68 10.76 -4.22
N THR A 118 -3.73 11.70 -5.18
CA THR A 118 -4.61 12.86 -5.19
C THR A 118 -5.52 12.87 -6.42
N GLY A 119 -6.60 13.64 -6.34
CA GLY A 119 -7.59 13.76 -7.39
C GLY A 119 -8.44 12.49 -7.59
N GLY A 120 -9.17 12.46 -8.71
CA GLY A 120 -10.20 11.47 -9.02
C GLY A 120 -11.54 11.83 -8.38
N THR A 121 -12.30 10.80 -8.00
CA THR A 121 -13.62 10.88 -7.33
C THR A 121 -13.52 10.87 -5.80
N TYR A 122 -12.34 10.64 -5.22
CA TYR A 122 -12.15 10.63 -3.75
C TYR A 122 -12.13 12.03 -3.14
N GLU A 123 -11.89 13.04 -3.97
CA GLU A 123 -11.98 14.46 -3.63
C GLU A 123 -13.23 15.09 -4.26
N ASP A 124 -14.26 14.27 -4.54
CA ASP A 124 -15.48 14.72 -5.18
C ASP A 124 -16.24 15.73 -4.30
N VAL A 125 -16.27 16.99 -4.75
CA VAL A 125 -17.11 18.06 -4.20
C VAL A 125 -18.52 18.06 -4.81
N GLY A 126 -18.93 16.91 -5.33
CA GLY A 126 -20.21 16.64 -5.94
C GLY A 126 -21.39 17.01 -5.06
N ARG A 127 -22.55 17.15 -5.68
CA ARG A 127 -23.77 17.56 -4.99
C ARG A 127 -24.99 16.88 -5.57
N ARG A 128 -26.00 16.70 -4.73
CA ARG A 128 -27.37 16.42 -5.18
C ARG A 128 -27.95 17.67 -5.84
N ILE A 129 -28.68 17.49 -6.92
CA ILE A 129 -29.44 18.52 -7.62
C ILE A 129 -30.90 18.07 -7.59
N GLY A 130 -31.70 18.68 -6.71
CA GLY A 130 -33.05 18.19 -6.42
C GLY A 130 -33.04 16.79 -5.77
N SER A 131 -34.15 16.07 -5.90
CA SER A 131 -34.34 14.72 -5.34
C SER A 131 -33.69 13.61 -6.17
N ASP A 132 -33.65 13.77 -7.49
CA ASP A 132 -33.41 12.64 -8.42
C ASP A 132 -32.13 12.79 -9.25
N THR A 133 -31.29 13.78 -8.94
CA THR A 133 -30.05 14.02 -9.68
C THR A 133 -28.88 14.27 -8.74
N ALA A 134 -27.70 13.85 -9.18
CA ALA A 134 -26.43 14.12 -8.54
C ALA A 134 -25.36 14.42 -9.60
N VAL A 135 -24.39 15.24 -9.25
CA VAL A 135 -23.21 15.51 -10.06
C VAL A 135 -21.99 15.22 -9.23
N SER A 136 -20.98 14.64 -9.86
CA SER A 136 -19.64 14.36 -9.32
C SER A 136 -18.61 15.08 -10.19
N LEU A 137 -17.54 15.60 -9.58
CA LEU A 137 -16.40 16.19 -10.28
C LEU A 137 -15.19 15.27 -10.19
N ARG A 138 -14.62 14.95 -11.35
CA ARG A 138 -13.36 14.21 -11.46
C ARG A 138 -12.23 15.18 -11.77
N VAL A 139 -11.20 15.20 -10.92
CA VAL A 139 -10.03 16.08 -11.08
C VAL A 139 -8.78 15.23 -11.34
N ILE A 140 -7.94 15.62 -12.30
CA ILE A 140 -6.63 15.00 -12.52
C ILE A 140 -5.58 16.10 -12.62
N GLU A 141 -4.49 15.94 -11.88
CA GLU A 141 -3.38 16.88 -11.88
C GLU A 141 -2.14 16.28 -12.56
N ARG A 142 -1.46 17.11 -13.35
CA ARG A 142 -0.27 16.70 -14.09
C ARG A 142 0.92 16.38 -13.18
N GLY A 143 1.06 17.08 -12.04
CA GLY A 143 2.16 16.89 -11.10
C GLY A 143 2.20 15.49 -10.50
N PRO A 144 1.17 15.08 -9.76
CA PRO A 144 1.04 13.72 -9.22
C PRO A 144 1.14 12.63 -10.29
N ALA A 145 0.54 12.82 -11.47
CA ALA A 145 0.65 11.88 -12.58
C ALA A 145 2.10 11.68 -13.06
N ARG A 146 2.90 12.76 -13.14
CA ARG A 146 4.33 12.68 -13.49
C ARG A 146 5.14 11.96 -12.41
N LEU A 147 4.84 12.21 -11.12
CA LEU A 147 5.52 11.55 -9.99
C LEU A 147 5.22 10.04 -9.97
N ALA A 148 3.95 9.66 -10.12
CA ALA A 148 3.53 8.26 -10.20
C ALA A 148 4.16 7.55 -11.40
N ALA A 149 4.19 8.19 -12.57
CA ALA A 149 4.87 7.64 -13.74
C ALA A 149 6.36 7.45 -13.48
N ARG A 150 7.06 8.46 -12.93
CA ARG A 150 8.50 8.36 -12.63
C ARG A 150 8.79 7.24 -11.64
N PHE A 151 7.97 7.10 -10.60
CA PHE A 151 8.07 6.00 -9.64
C PHE A 151 7.89 4.65 -10.34
N ALA A 152 6.84 4.49 -11.16
CA ALA A 152 6.55 3.26 -11.89
C ALA A 152 7.68 2.85 -12.84
N PHE A 153 8.23 3.79 -13.61
CA PHE A 153 9.35 3.51 -14.53
C PHE A 153 10.65 3.16 -13.80
N LYS A 154 10.99 3.86 -12.70
CA LYS A 154 12.14 3.50 -11.85
C LYS A 154 11.98 2.10 -11.27
N LEU A 155 10.79 1.77 -10.76
CA LEU A 155 10.47 0.46 -10.21
C LEU A 155 10.59 -0.65 -11.28
N ALA A 156 10.07 -0.40 -12.49
CA ALA A 156 10.14 -1.33 -13.60
C ALA A 156 11.59 -1.60 -14.04
N GLN A 157 12.46 -0.57 -14.07
CA GLN A 157 13.89 -0.76 -14.34
C GLN A 157 14.57 -1.63 -13.30
N LEU A 158 14.31 -1.38 -12.01
CA LEU A 158 14.88 -2.17 -10.91
C LEU A 158 14.41 -3.64 -10.96
N ARG A 159 13.16 -3.88 -11.39
CA ARG A 159 12.59 -5.22 -11.55
C ARG A 159 12.92 -5.89 -12.89
N GLY A 160 13.49 -5.15 -13.85
CA GLY A 160 13.69 -5.65 -15.21
C GLY A 160 12.39 -6.03 -15.92
N THR A 161 11.31 -5.26 -15.71
CA THR A 161 9.96 -5.56 -16.22
C THR A 161 9.35 -4.39 -17.02
N ASN A 162 8.11 -4.55 -17.48
CA ASN A 162 7.39 -3.57 -18.28
C ASN A 162 6.55 -2.59 -17.42
N VAL A 163 6.15 -1.48 -18.04
CA VAL A 163 5.16 -0.53 -17.53
C VAL A 163 3.92 -0.53 -18.41
N THR A 164 2.74 -0.63 -17.80
CA THR A 164 1.46 -0.42 -18.47
C THR A 164 0.74 0.77 -17.83
N SER A 165 0.48 1.84 -18.60
CA SER A 165 -0.45 2.87 -18.13
C SER A 165 -1.88 2.47 -18.45
N THR A 166 -2.81 2.76 -17.54
CA THR A 166 -4.20 2.40 -17.76
C THR A 166 -5.18 3.45 -17.24
N SER A 167 -6.21 3.69 -18.05
CA SER A 167 -7.30 4.61 -17.76
C SER A 167 -8.48 4.39 -18.73
N LYS A 168 -9.49 5.25 -18.69
CA LYS A 168 -10.59 5.29 -19.66
C LYS A 168 -10.48 6.52 -20.57
N TYR A 169 -9.27 6.86 -21.03
CA TYR A 169 -8.97 8.05 -21.84
C TYR A 169 -9.78 8.22 -23.14
N THR A 170 -10.42 7.17 -23.67
CA THR A 170 -11.35 7.29 -24.82
C THR A 170 -12.71 7.86 -24.43
N ILE A 171 -13.14 7.65 -23.18
CA ILE A 171 -14.39 8.15 -22.60
C ILE A 171 -14.13 9.44 -21.81
N GLN A 172 -13.17 9.39 -20.89
CA GLN A 172 -12.77 10.50 -20.01
C GLN A 172 -11.65 11.32 -20.67
N GLN A 173 -11.92 11.86 -21.85
CA GLN A 173 -10.88 12.42 -22.74
C GLN A 173 -10.07 13.55 -22.10
N ALA A 174 -10.68 14.41 -21.29
CA ALA A 174 -9.97 15.53 -20.66
C ALA A 174 -9.10 15.07 -19.49
N THR A 175 -9.71 14.39 -18.51
CA THR A 175 -9.06 13.99 -17.25
C THR A 175 -8.08 12.86 -17.47
N ASP A 176 -8.56 11.72 -17.95
CA ASP A 176 -7.70 10.56 -18.20
C ASP A 176 -6.75 10.81 -19.36
N GLY A 177 -7.13 11.61 -20.36
CA GLY A 177 -6.21 12.03 -21.43
C GLY A 177 -5.04 12.86 -20.89
N LEU A 178 -5.27 13.77 -19.93
CA LEU A 178 -4.21 14.52 -19.25
C LEU A 178 -3.26 13.60 -18.48
N PHE A 179 -3.79 12.57 -17.82
CA PHE A 179 -2.99 11.55 -17.15
C PHE A 179 -2.10 10.80 -18.15
N GLU A 180 -2.67 10.27 -19.24
CA GLU A 180 -1.91 9.51 -20.24
C GLU A 180 -0.85 10.36 -20.97
N GLU A 181 -1.14 11.64 -21.21
CA GLU A 181 -0.17 12.60 -21.75
C GLU A 181 1.01 12.80 -20.77
N ALA A 182 0.75 12.86 -19.47
CA ALA A 182 1.77 12.99 -18.45
C ALA A 182 2.66 11.74 -18.38
N VAL A 183 2.06 10.55 -18.35
CA VAL A 183 2.80 9.27 -18.32
C VAL A 183 3.63 9.09 -19.60
N GLY A 184 3.03 9.32 -20.76
CA GLY A 184 3.71 9.18 -22.05
C GLY A 184 4.88 10.14 -22.25
N ARG A 185 4.88 11.31 -21.59
CA ARG A 185 6.06 12.19 -21.56
C ARG A 185 7.18 11.60 -20.72
N ILE A 186 6.88 11.09 -19.53
CA ILE A 186 7.88 10.46 -18.66
C ILE A 186 8.47 9.22 -19.32
N ALA A 187 7.67 8.42 -20.03
CA ALA A 187 8.14 7.23 -20.74
C ALA A 187 9.33 7.51 -21.69
N LYS A 188 9.43 8.73 -22.25
CA LYS A 188 10.54 9.12 -23.14
C LYS A 188 11.90 9.19 -22.43
N ASP A 189 11.89 9.40 -21.12
CA ASP A 189 13.09 9.41 -20.28
C ASP A 189 13.59 7.98 -19.97
N TYR A 190 12.81 6.95 -20.32
CA TYR A 190 13.07 5.53 -20.00
C TYR A 190 13.02 4.64 -21.25
N PRO A 191 13.83 4.89 -22.31
CA PRO A 191 13.73 4.18 -23.58
C PRO A 191 14.00 2.66 -23.49
N GLY A 192 14.68 2.20 -22.44
CA GLY A 192 14.97 0.77 -22.19
C GLY A 192 13.85 0.01 -21.48
N THR A 193 12.79 0.68 -21.04
CA THR A 193 11.67 0.06 -20.31
C THR A 193 10.48 -0.13 -21.25
N PRO A 194 10.06 -1.38 -21.54
CA PRO A 194 8.89 -1.62 -22.38
C PRO A 194 7.65 -0.93 -21.80
N TYR A 195 6.99 -0.13 -22.62
CA TYR A 195 5.83 0.67 -22.21
C TYR A 195 4.67 0.51 -23.20
N ARG A 196 3.47 0.29 -22.66
CA ARG A 196 2.22 0.38 -23.42
C ARG A 196 1.15 1.12 -22.62
N ARG A 197 0.18 1.66 -23.35
CA ARG A 197 -1.05 2.22 -22.78
C ARG A 197 -2.21 1.27 -23.09
N GLU A 198 -3.05 1.00 -22.10
CA GLU A 198 -4.17 0.07 -22.19
C GLU A 198 -5.45 0.72 -21.62
N LEU A 199 -6.62 0.28 -22.09
CA LEU A 199 -7.89 0.70 -21.48
C LEU A 199 -8.15 -0.11 -20.21
N PHE A 200 -8.68 0.52 -19.18
CA PHE A 200 -8.83 -0.10 -17.86
C PHE A 200 -9.66 -1.38 -17.85
N ASP A 201 -10.74 -1.44 -18.62
CA ASP A 201 -11.54 -2.66 -18.79
C ASP A 201 -10.80 -3.78 -19.51
N ALA A 202 -10.03 -3.45 -20.56
CA ALA A 202 -9.19 -4.43 -21.25
C ALA A 202 -8.11 -4.98 -20.32
N LEU A 203 -7.51 -4.12 -19.49
CA LEU A 203 -6.50 -4.51 -18.50
C LEU A 203 -7.08 -5.44 -17.43
N LEU A 204 -8.30 -5.19 -16.94
CA LEU A 204 -8.94 -6.09 -15.98
C LEU A 204 -9.13 -7.50 -16.56
N ALA A 205 -9.61 -7.59 -17.82
CA ALA A 205 -9.72 -8.88 -18.51
C ALA A 205 -8.34 -9.52 -18.75
N GLY A 206 -7.36 -8.71 -19.15
CA GLY A 206 -6.00 -9.15 -19.44
C GLY A 206 -5.29 -9.71 -18.20
N ILE A 207 -5.47 -9.13 -17.01
CA ILE A 207 -4.89 -9.68 -15.78
C ILE A 207 -5.47 -11.05 -15.43
N ILE A 208 -6.77 -11.26 -15.68
CA ILE A 208 -7.41 -12.56 -15.44
C ILE A 208 -6.88 -13.61 -16.44
N MET A 209 -6.76 -13.23 -17.72
CA MET A 209 -6.41 -14.18 -18.78
C MET A 209 -4.90 -14.42 -18.91
N HIS A 210 -4.10 -13.36 -18.78
CA HIS A 210 -2.67 -13.30 -19.10
C HIS A 210 -1.89 -12.40 -18.10
N PRO A 211 -1.91 -12.70 -16.79
CA PRO A 211 -1.26 -11.89 -15.76
C PRO A 211 0.26 -11.73 -15.96
N ASP A 212 0.90 -12.70 -16.63
CA ASP A 212 2.33 -12.70 -16.95
C ASP A 212 2.77 -11.55 -17.88
N GLN A 213 1.83 -10.87 -18.54
CA GLN A 213 2.11 -9.73 -19.41
C GLN A 213 2.27 -8.40 -18.66
N TYR A 214 2.05 -8.38 -17.35
CA TYR A 214 2.04 -7.16 -16.55
C TYR A 214 3.15 -7.19 -15.49
N GLY A 215 3.96 -6.14 -15.45
CA GLY A 215 4.95 -5.90 -14.40
C GLY A 215 4.50 -4.78 -13.47
N VAL A 216 4.68 -3.53 -13.91
CA VAL A 216 4.24 -2.35 -13.18
C VAL A 216 3.06 -1.70 -13.91
N ILE A 217 1.99 -1.42 -13.18
CA ILE A 217 0.78 -0.78 -13.72
C ILE A 217 0.65 0.60 -13.09
N VAL A 218 0.55 1.65 -13.91
CA VAL A 218 0.36 3.03 -13.45
C VAL A 218 -1.02 3.55 -13.82
N CYS A 219 -1.75 4.14 -12.86
CA CYS A 219 -3.15 4.53 -13.06
C CYS A 219 -3.64 5.69 -12.17
N PRO A 220 -4.78 6.32 -12.50
CA PRO A 220 -5.56 7.15 -11.59
C PRO A 220 -5.97 6.43 -10.30
N ASN A 221 -6.22 7.18 -9.21
CA ASN A 221 -6.44 6.65 -7.86
C ASN A 221 -7.52 5.55 -7.78
N GLU A 222 -8.70 5.86 -8.30
CA GLU A 222 -9.88 4.99 -8.28
C GLU A 222 -9.67 3.67 -9.04
N TYR A 223 -9.05 3.75 -10.22
CA TYR A 223 -8.72 2.56 -11.00
C TYR A 223 -7.69 1.69 -10.29
N GLY A 224 -6.70 2.31 -9.64
CA GLY A 224 -5.74 1.60 -8.81
C GLY A 224 -6.37 0.93 -7.61
N ASP A 225 -7.36 1.56 -6.97
CA ASP A 225 -8.11 0.97 -5.84
C ASP A 225 -8.81 -0.31 -6.26
N PHE A 226 -9.64 -0.23 -7.30
CA PHE A 226 -10.40 -1.37 -7.81
C PHE A 226 -9.48 -2.50 -8.26
N LEU A 227 -8.42 -2.16 -8.99
CA LEU A 227 -7.47 -3.12 -9.50
C LEU A 227 -6.74 -3.85 -8.38
N SER A 228 -6.21 -3.10 -7.42
CA SER A 228 -5.39 -3.69 -6.36
C SER A 228 -6.22 -4.60 -5.45
N ASP A 229 -7.43 -4.20 -5.06
CA ASP A 229 -8.31 -5.06 -4.27
C ASP A 229 -8.76 -6.30 -5.06
N SER A 230 -9.09 -6.15 -6.34
CA SER A 230 -9.44 -7.29 -7.21
C SER A 230 -8.28 -8.27 -7.35
N ALA A 231 -7.05 -7.77 -7.56
CA ALA A 231 -5.87 -8.60 -7.69
C ALA A 231 -5.49 -9.30 -6.38
N CYS A 232 -5.67 -8.65 -5.22
CA CYS A 232 -5.54 -9.30 -3.92
C CYS A 232 -6.59 -10.43 -3.73
N GLY A 233 -7.83 -10.18 -4.16
CA GLY A 233 -8.88 -11.21 -4.18
C GLY A 233 -8.51 -12.43 -5.04
N LEU A 234 -7.90 -12.21 -6.21
CA LEU A 234 -7.42 -13.30 -7.08
C LEU A 234 -6.33 -14.16 -6.41
N ILE A 235 -5.45 -13.56 -5.60
CA ILE A 235 -4.41 -14.32 -4.88
C ILE A 235 -4.88 -14.93 -3.56
N GLY A 236 -6.17 -14.79 -3.21
CA GLY A 236 -6.83 -15.53 -2.15
C GLY A 236 -7.25 -14.72 -0.93
N SER A 237 -6.75 -13.48 -0.73
CA SER A 237 -7.19 -12.63 0.38
C SER A 237 -6.85 -11.16 0.17
N VAL A 238 -7.82 -10.29 0.45
CA VAL A 238 -7.64 -8.82 0.49
C VAL A 238 -6.72 -8.40 1.65
N GLY A 239 -6.70 -9.19 2.73
CA GLY A 239 -5.88 -8.94 3.93
C GLY A 239 -4.39 -9.25 3.77
N LEU A 240 -3.93 -9.61 2.56
CA LEU A 240 -2.52 -9.85 2.25
C LEU A 240 -1.83 -8.63 1.62
N GLY A 241 -2.60 -7.61 1.24
CA GLY A 241 -2.05 -6.46 0.56
C GLY A 241 -1.23 -5.60 1.51
N ASP A 242 -0.16 -4.99 1.01
CA ASP A 242 0.52 -3.89 1.67
C ASP A 242 0.49 -2.63 0.79
N SER A 243 0.74 -1.48 1.40
CA SER A 243 0.66 -0.17 0.76
C SER A 243 1.78 0.73 1.24
N ALA A 244 2.29 1.56 0.32
CA ALA A 244 3.22 2.64 0.61
C ALA A 244 2.75 3.94 -0.06
N SER A 245 2.61 5.02 0.70
CA SER A 245 2.25 6.35 0.23
C SER A 245 3.46 7.28 0.28
N TYR A 246 3.75 8.00 -0.80
CA TYR A 246 4.94 8.83 -0.94
C TYR A 246 4.60 10.29 -1.25
N ALA A 247 5.24 11.20 -0.51
CA ALA A 247 5.24 12.64 -0.75
C ALA A 247 6.58 13.03 -1.38
N TYR A 248 6.57 14.10 -2.18
CA TYR A 248 7.75 14.52 -2.93
C TYR A 248 7.98 16.01 -2.79
N ASN A 249 9.25 16.43 -2.85
CA ASN A 249 9.61 17.83 -3.04
C ASN A 249 9.45 18.24 -4.52
N ALA A 250 9.69 19.52 -4.81
CA ALA A 250 9.63 20.06 -6.17
C ALA A 250 10.69 19.47 -7.14
N LEU A 251 11.77 18.89 -6.61
CA LEU A 251 12.82 18.21 -7.39
C LEU A 251 12.45 16.76 -7.73
N GLY A 252 11.42 16.20 -7.08
CA GLY A 252 10.97 14.83 -7.27
C GLY A 252 11.65 13.81 -6.35
N ASP A 253 12.27 14.26 -5.25
CA ASP A 253 12.79 13.39 -4.20
C ASP A 253 11.70 13.12 -3.15
N VAL A 254 11.70 11.92 -2.58
CA VAL A 254 10.76 11.54 -1.52
C VAL A 254 11.07 12.35 -0.27
N THR A 255 10.06 13.03 0.28
CA THR A 255 10.15 13.80 1.53
C THR A 255 9.53 13.05 2.70
N CYS A 256 8.44 12.33 2.44
CA CYS A 256 7.78 11.49 3.44
C CYS A 256 7.31 10.19 2.80
N ALA A 257 7.41 9.08 3.53
CA ALA A 257 6.82 7.81 3.17
C ALA A 257 5.99 7.25 4.34
N MET A 258 4.79 6.74 4.05
CA MET A 258 3.96 6.05 5.02
C MET A 258 3.62 4.65 4.52
N PHE A 259 3.87 3.64 5.35
CA PHE A 259 3.62 2.23 5.06
C PHE A 259 2.45 1.73 5.88
N ASP A 260 1.54 0.98 5.26
CA ASP A 260 0.33 0.50 5.90
C ASP A 260 -0.10 -0.89 5.39
N PRO A 261 -0.59 -1.79 6.26
CA PRO A 261 -1.23 -3.02 5.83
C PRO A 261 -2.56 -2.69 5.15
N SER A 262 -2.86 -3.40 4.06
CA SER A 262 -4.20 -3.40 3.49
C SER A 262 -5.12 -4.21 4.40
N GLY A 263 -6.16 -3.59 4.93
CA GLY A 263 -7.10 -4.25 5.82
C GLY A 263 -7.88 -3.27 6.68
N GLY A 264 -9.05 -3.71 7.14
CA GLY A 264 -9.84 -2.98 8.12
C GLY A 264 -9.38 -3.21 9.55
N THR A 265 -10.15 -2.70 10.50
CA THR A 265 -9.86 -2.85 11.93
C THR A 265 -10.21 -4.24 12.48
N ALA A 266 -10.98 -5.05 11.74
CA ALA A 266 -11.42 -6.40 12.12
C ALA A 266 -11.89 -6.50 13.59
N PRO A 267 -12.90 -5.70 13.99
CA PRO A 267 -13.30 -5.56 15.39
C PRO A 267 -13.85 -6.85 16.01
N ASP A 268 -14.31 -7.79 15.18
CA ASP A 268 -14.84 -9.09 15.53
C ASP A 268 -13.79 -10.06 16.08
N ILE A 269 -12.51 -9.89 15.72
CA ILE A 269 -11.38 -10.71 16.18
C ILE A 269 -10.36 -9.93 17.03
N ALA A 270 -10.58 -8.63 17.22
CA ALA A 270 -9.66 -7.78 17.96
C ALA A 270 -9.42 -8.27 19.40
N GLY A 271 -8.15 -8.40 19.77
CA GLY A 271 -7.71 -8.85 21.09
C GLY A 271 -7.81 -10.37 21.31
N GLN A 272 -8.12 -11.15 20.27
CA GLN A 272 -8.28 -12.60 20.37
C GLN A 272 -7.02 -13.38 19.95
N ASN A 273 -5.96 -12.69 19.53
CA ASN A 273 -4.73 -13.32 19.01
C ASN A 273 -4.99 -14.13 17.73
N LEU A 274 -5.92 -13.66 16.88
CA LEU A 274 -6.35 -14.33 15.64
C LEU A 274 -6.06 -13.49 14.38
N ALA A 275 -5.55 -12.27 14.54
CA ALA A 275 -5.22 -11.40 13.42
C ALA A 275 -4.08 -11.99 12.57
N ASN A 276 -4.22 -11.97 11.25
CA ASN A 276 -3.12 -12.31 10.35
C ASN A 276 -2.15 -11.12 10.23
N PRO A 277 -0.89 -11.22 10.71
CA PRO A 277 0.04 -10.10 10.64
C PRO A 277 0.73 -9.95 9.28
N THR A 278 0.44 -10.83 8.31
CA THR A 278 1.14 -10.90 7.01
C THR A 278 1.19 -9.54 6.29
N ALA A 279 0.07 -8.84 6.14
CA ALA A 279 0.05 -7.53 5.47
C ALA A 279 0.92 -6.49 6.21
N ALA A 280 0.94 -6.50 7.54
CA ALA A 280 1.74 -5.56 8.33
C ALA A 280 3.23 -5.88 8.19
N LEU A 281 3.59 -7.16 8.23
CA LEU A 281 4.97 -7.61 8.05
C LEU A 281 5.48 -7.38 6.61
N LEU A 282 4.63 -7.53 5.60
CA LEU A 282 4.96 -7.18 4.20
C LEU A 282 5.15 -5.67 4.01
N ALA A 283 4.28 -4.86 4.60
CA ALA A 283 4.45 -3.41 4.64
C ALA A 283 5.78 -3.03 5.33
N PHE A 284 6.10 -3.70 6.44
CA PHE A 284 7.34 -3.47 7.19
C PHE A 284 8.57 -3.88 6.37
N ALA A 285 8.51 -4.99 5.62
CA ALA A 285 9.56 -5.38 4.68
C ALA A 285 9.82 -4.30 3.62
N ASN A 286 8.77 -3.64 3.11
CA ASN A 286 8.92 -2.53 2.16
C ASN A 286 9.44 -1.25 2.82
N LEU A 287 9.08 -1.00 4.08
CA LEU A 287 9.67 0.06 4.89
C LEU A 287 11.18 -0.16 5.06
N LEU A 288 11.63 -1.37 5.42
CA LEU A 288 13.06 -1.68 5.55
C LEU A 288 13.82 -1.39 4.26
N ARG A 289 13.26 -1.77 3.11
CA ARG A 289 13.84 -1.43 1.80
C ARG A 289 13.94 0.08 1.57
N HIS A 290 12.94 0.83 2.02
CA HIS A 290 12.94 2.30 1.92
C HIS A 290 14.02 2.94 2.81
N LEU A 291 14.28 2.37 3.99
CA LEU A 291 15.38 2.79 4.88
C LEU A 291 16.77 2.44 4.35
N GLY A 292 16.87 1.67 3.25
CA GLY A 292 18.13 1.19 2.69
C GLY A 292 18.51 -0.23 3.14
N GLU A 293 17.75 -0.82 4.05
CA GLU A 293 17.92 -2.19 4.56
C GLU A 293 17.31 -3.22 3.58
N VAL A 294 17.79 -3.21 2.34
CA VAL A 294 17.22 -3.96 1.21
C VAL A 294 17.23 -5.47 1.46
N GLU A 295 18.33 -5.99 1.99
CA GLU A 295 18.47 -7.42 2.30
C GLU A 295 17.57 -7.85 3.47
N ALA A 296 17.44 -7.02 4.50
CA ALA A 296 16.54 -7.30 5.63
C ALA A 296 15.09 -7.37 5.17
N GLY A 297 14.64 -6.40 4.37
CA GLY A 297 13.30 -6.43 3.78
C GLY A 297 13.08 -7.62 2.84
N ARG A 298 14.09 -8.01 2.05
CA ARG A 298 14.01 -9.22 1.21
C ARG A 298 13.89 -10.49 2.04
N SER A 299 14.72 -10.62 3.09
CA SER A 299 14.72 -11.77 3.98
C SER A 299 13.36 -11.94 4.67
N LEU A 300 12.81 -10.85 5.23
CA LEU A 300 11.47 -10.87 5.84
C LEU A 300 10.39 -11.31 4.86
N LYS A 301 10.33 -10.69 3.67
CA LYS A 301 9.35 -11.06 2.64
C LYS A 301 9.47 -12.53 2.22
N ASN A 302 10.69 -13.05 2.10
CA ASN A 302 10.92 -14.45 1.74
C ASN A 302 10.53 -15.40 2.87
N SER A 303 10.84 -15.08 4.13
CA SER A 303 10.46 -15.88 5.30
C SER A 303 8.94 -16.00 5.45
N ILE A 304 8.21 -14.89 5.26
CA ILE A 304 6.74 -14.88 5.25
C ILE A 304 6.19 -15.80 4.15
N LYS A 305 6.67 -15.62 2.92
CA LYS A 305 6.20 -16.44 1.78
C LYS A 305 6.52 -17.92 1.96
N ALA A 306 7.69 -18.24 2.50
CA ALA A 306 8.10 -19.61 2.74
C ALA A 306 7.26 -20.28 3.84
N ALA A 307 6.99 -19.59 4.95
CA ALA A 307 6.12 -20.12 6.01
C ALA A 307 4.72 -20.46 5.48
N ILE A 308 4.11 -19.52 4.75
CA ILE A 308 2.79 -19.72 4.16
C ILE A 308 2.82 -20.85 3.11
N ALA A 309 3.88 -20.95 2.31
CA ALA A 309 4.05 -22.04 1.33
C ALA A 309 4.15 -23.43 1.99
N ASP A 310 4.71 -23.50 3.20
CA ASP A 310 4.79 -24.71 4.00
C ASP A 310 3.48 -25.03 4.75
N GLY A 311 2.43 -24.21 4.59
CA GLY A 311 1.16 -24.33 5.30
C GLY A 311 1.20 -23.86 6.75
N ILE A 312 2.29 -23.19 7.16
CA ILE A 312 2.49 -22.66 8.50
C ILE A 312 2.00 -21.22 8.51
N CYS A 313 0.71 -21.02 8.76
CA CYS A 313 0.04 -19.72 8.66
C CYS A 313 -1.18 -19.61 9.58
N THR A 314 -1.81 -18.44 9.58
CA THR A 314 -3.02 -18.16 10.35
C THR A 314 -4.29 -18.75 9.69
N ALA A 315 -5.35 -18.86 10.48
CA ALA A 315 -6.60 -19.52 10.09
C ALA A 315 -7.28 -18.93 8.85
N ASP A 316 -7.21 -17.61 8.64
CA ASP A 316 -7.81 -16.92 7.49
C ASP A 316 -7.22 -17.32 6.14
N ILE A 317 -6.00 -17.86 6.12
CA ILE A 317 -5.30 -18.32 4.92
C ILE A 317 -4.99 -19.82 4.93
N GLY A 318 -5.64 -20.58 5.81
CA GLY A 318 -5.69 -22.04 5.76
C GLY A 318 -4.82 -22.80 6.76
N GLY A 319 -4.18 -22.11 7.71
CA GLY A 319 -3.46 -22.75 8.82
C GLY A 319 -4.25 -22.76 10.13
N ASP A 320 -3.55 -22.92 11.24
CA ASP A 320 -4.11 -23.00 12.59
C ASP A 320 -3.39 -22.11 13.61
N LEU A 321 -2.38 -21.35 13.18
CA LEU A 321 -1.60 -20.51 14.07
C LEU A 321 -2.35 -19.25 14.51
N SER A 322 -2.09 -18.84 15.74
CA SER A 322 -2.40 -17.52 16.25
C SER A 322 -1.48 -16.42 15.70
N THR A 323 -1.81 -15.15 15.95
CA THR A 323 -0.96 -14.01 15.57
C THR A 323 0.46 -14.17 16.12
N THR A 324 0.56 -14.50 17.40
CA THR A 324 1.84 -14.66 18.11
C THR A 324 2.64 -15.84 17.58
N GLU A 325 2.03 -17.02 17.41
CA GLU A 325 2.74 -18.21 16.91
C GLU A 325 3.26 -18.01 15.49
N PHE A 326 2.47 -17.39 14.62
CA PHE A 326 2.94 -17.08 13.27
C PHE A 326 4.07 -16.05 13.29
N THR A 327 3.99 -15.04 14.15
CA THR A 327 5.09 -14.05 14.33
C THR A 327 6.38 -14.73 14.81
N GLU A 328 6.29 -15.63 15.79
CA GLU A 328 7.43 -16.39 16.30
C GLU A 328 8.07 -17.26 15.21
N GLU A 329 7.28 -17.94 14.38
CA GLU A 329 7.79 -18.71 13.25
C GLU A 329 8.56 -17.82 12.26
N ILE A 330 8.09 -16.60 11.98
CA ILE A 330 8.81 -15.66 11.10
C ILE A 330 10.14 -15.25 11.74
N CYS A 331 10.17 -14.92 13.03
CA CYS A 331 11.40 -14.60 13.75
C CYS A 331 12.39 -15.78 13.76
N ASP A 332 11.89 -17.01 13.90
CA ASP A 332 12.68 -18.23 13.82
C ASP A 332 13.35 -18.41 12.45
N ARG A 333 12.58 -18.20 11.37
CA ARG A 333 13.10 -18.28 10.00
C ARG A 333 14.16 -17.22 9.73
N LEU A 334 13.93 -15.99 10.19
CA LEU A 334 14.91 -14.90 10.08
C LEU A 334 16.23 -15.19 10.81
N ARG A 335 16.19 -15.94 11.91
CA ARG A 335 17.41 -16.34 12.64
C ARG A 335 18.18 -17.48 11.97
N ARG A 336 17.51 -18.29 11.15
CA ARG A 336 18.09 -19.47 10.48
C ARG A 336 18.67 -19.16 9.09
N GLY A 337 18.16 -18.12 8.42
CA GLY A 337 18.59 -17.68 7.09
C GLY A 337 19.65 -16.59 7.14
#